data_AF-A0A822BSZ6-F1
#
_entry.id   AF-A0A822BSZ6-F1
#
_cell.length_a   1.000
_cell.length_b   1.000
_cell.length_c   1.000
_cell.angle_alpha   90.00
_cell.angle_beta   90.00
_cell.angle_gamma   90.00
#
_symmetry.space_group_name_H-M   'P 1'
#
loop_
_entity.id
_entity.type
_entity.pdbx_description
1 polymer ?
#
loop_
_entity_poly.entity_id
_entity_poly.type
_entity_poly.pdbx_seq_one_letter_code
_entity_poly.pdbx_strand_id
1 'polypeptide(L)'
;YTAFAIAGSKLTQRIRSKAFACLLRQEVAYFDRPENRFGAICARLSSDALAIQEMTDERVALVGTSGCGKSTIIQLLERFYDVTSRGILIDDIDIRHLNLHWIRSQFGLISQEPILFDLTIAENIAYGLENVPMEDIINATRKANIHQFIEQLPQGYETKVGMKGSFLSGGEKQRIAIARVLLRA
;
A
#
# COMPACT_ATOMS: atom_id res chain seq x y z
N TYR A 1 4.15 3.36 3.50
CA TYR A 1 3.77 2.20 2.65
C TYR A 1 2.32 2.48 2.29
N THR A 2 1.86 2.83 1.10
CA THR A 2 2.19 2.41 -0.26
C THR A 2 1.29 3.22 -1.21
N ALA A 3 1.85 3.69 -2.33
CA ALA A 3 1.10 3.94 -3.57
C ALA A 3 1.87 3.27 -4.71
N PHE A 4 3.19 3.49 -4.71
CA PHE A 4 4.14 2.80 -5.58
C PHE A 4 4.26 1.29 -5.32
N ALA A 5 4.27 0.83 -4.07
CA ALA A 5 4.40 -0.61 -3.78
C ALA A 5 3.17 -1.46 -4.16
N ILE A 6 1.95 -0.91 -4.11
CA ILE A 6 0.75 -1.63 -4.60
C ILE A 6 0.76 -1.69 -6.13
N ALA A 7 1.16 -0.59 -6.79
CA ALA A 7 1.34 -0.56 -8.23
C ALA A 7 2.42 -1.55 -8.70
N GLY A 8 3.55 -1.60 -7.99
CA GLY A 8 4.64 -2.56 -8.21
C GLY A 8 4.19 -4.01 -8.08
N SER A 9 3.47 -4.34 -7.00
CA SER A 9 2.91 -5.69 -6.79
C SER A 9 1.93 -6.10 -7.91
N LYS A 10 1.00 -5.21 -8.30
CA LYS A 10 0.06 -5.46 -9.40
C LYS A 10 0.76 -5.61 -10.76
N LEU A 11 1.81 -4.84 -11.01
CA LEU A 11 2.61 -4.92 -12.23
C LEU A 11 3.36 -6.26 -12.30
N THR A 12 4.03 -6.65 -11.22
CA THR A 12 4.74 -7.94 -11.10
C THR A 12 3.78 -9.12 -11.30
N GLN A 13 2.57 -9.07 -10.73
CA GLN A 13 1.55 -10.12 -10.93
C GLN A 13 1.10 -10.23 -12.40
N ARG A 14 0.90 -9.10 -13.09
CA ARG A 14 0.52 -9.07 -14.51
C ARG A 14 1.63 -9.61 -15.42
N ILE A 15 2.87 -9.24 -15.16
CA ILE A 15 4.04 -9.71 -15.94
C ILE A 15 4.21 -11.22 -15.74
N ARG A 16 4.13 -11.72 -14.50
CA ARG A 16 4.20 -13.17 -14.21
C ARG A 16 3.09 -13.94 -14.91
N SER A 17 1.86 -13.44 -14.89
CA SER A 17 0.72 -14.09 -15.54
C SER A 17 0.88 -14.15 -17.06
N LYS A 18 1.33 -13.05 -17.69
CA LYS A 18 1.59 -13.02 -19.14
C LYS A 18 2.78 -13.90 -19.53
N ALA A 19 3.88 -13.87 -18.77
CA ALA A 19 5.05 -14.68 -19.04
C ALA A 19 4.74 -16.18 -18.92
N PHE A 20 3.98 -16.57 -17.89
CA PHE A 20 3.50 -17.95 -17.73
C PHE A 20 2.59 -18.38 -18.89
N ALA A 21 1.65 -17.51 -19.31
CA ALA A 21 0.80 -17.79 -20.47
C ALA A 21 1.60 -17.94 -21.78
N CYS A 22 2.68 -17.16 -21.97
CA CYS A 22 3.57 -17.29 -23.12
C CYS A 22 4.39 -18.59 -23.09
N LEU A 23 4.79 -19.07 -21.90
CA LEU A 23 5.50 -20.33 -21.73
C LEU A 23 4.63 -21.54 -22.03
N LEU A 24 3.35 -21.51 -21.63
CA LEU A 24 2.39 -22.57 -21.95
C LEU A 24 2.09 -22.71 -23.45
N ARG A 25 2.48 -21.71 -24.26
CA ARG A 25 2.31 -21.70 -25.72
C ARG A 25 3.57 -22.10 -26.49
N GLN A 26 4.66 -22.45 -25.79
CA GLN A 26 5.89 -22.88 -26.46
C GLN A 26 5.85 -24.36 -26.86
N GLU A 27 6.52 -24.68 -27.96
CA GLU A 27 6.67 -26.05 -28.44
C GLU A 27 7.57 -26.87 -27.50
N VAL A 28 7.40 -28.19 -27.48
CA VAL A 28 8.17 -29.08 -26.57
C VAL A 28 9.69 -28.94 -26.79
N ALA A 29 10.12 -28.81 -28.05
CA ALA A 29 11.52 -28.61 -28.43
C ALA A 29 12.15 -27.30 -27.88
N TYR A 30 11.33 -26.32 -27.48
CA TYR A 30 11.80 -25.10 -26.82
C TYR A 30 12.44 -25.41 -25.45
N PHE A 31 11.90 -26.40 -24.72
CA PHE A 31 12.33 -26.77 -23.37
C PHE A 31 13.52 -27.73 -23.34
N ASP A 32 13.86 -28.33 -24.48
CA ASP A 32 15.04 -29.19 -24.63
C ASP A 32 16.35 -28.37 -24.63
N ARG A 33 16.26 -27.07 -24.92
CA ARG A 33 17.40 -26.16 -24.86
C ARG A 33 17.87 -25.98 -23.40
N PRO A 34 19.18 -26.08 -23.12
CA PRO A 34 19.70 -25.97 -21.77
C PRO A 34 19.33 -24.65 -21.08
N GLU A 35 19.19 -23.55 -21.83
CA GLU A 35 18.82 -22.23 -21.31
C GLU A 35 17.32 -22.09 -20.95
N ASN A 36 16.49 -23.00 -21.47
CA ASN A 36 15.03 -22.99 -21.34
C ASN A 36 14.51 -24.19 -20.55
N ARG A 37 15.39 -24.90 -19.83
CA ARG A 37 14.96 -25.93 -18.89
C ARG A 37 14.03 -25.31 -17.85
N PHE A 38 13.05 -26.10 -17.41
CA PHE A 38 12.03 -25.64 -16.46
C PHE A 38 12.62 -24.92 -15.23
N GLY A 39 13.69 -25.47 -14.64
CA GLY A 39 14.40 -24.86 -13.51
C GLY A 39 15.04 -23.50 -13.83
N ALA A 40 15.61 -23.31 -15.02
CA ALA A 40 16.21 -22.06 -15.45
C ALA A 40 15.16 -20.97 -15.70
N ILE A 41 14.02 -21.36 -16.29
CA ILE A 41 12.88 -20.46 -16.52
C ILE A 41 12.23 -20.03 -15.20
N CYS A 42 11.99 -20.97 -14.27
CA CYS A 42 11.46 -20.63 -12.95
C CYS A 42 12.40 -19.71 -12.17
N ALA A 43 13.71 -19.97 -12.21
CA ALA A 43 14.71 -19.13 -11.57
C ALA A 43 14.73 -17.71 -12.16
N ARG A 44 14.71 -17.59 -13.49
CA ARG A 44 14.65 -16.29 -14.19
C ARG A 44 13.35 -15.55 -13.92
N LEU A 45 12.20 -16.20 -14.02
CA LEU A 45 10.91 -15.58 -13.68
C LEU A 45 10.84 -15.10 -12.23
N SER A 46 11.44 -15.85 -11.30
CA SER A 46 11.51 -15.46 -9.90
C SER A 46 12.48 -14.28 -9.70
N SER A 47 13.66 -14.34 -10.30
CA SER A 47 14.68 -13.28 -10.22
C SER A 47 14.21 -11.98 -10.87
N ASP A 48 13.60 -12.06 -12.06
CA ASP A 48 13.09 -10.90 -12.79
C ASP A 48 11.91 -10.27 -12.06
N ALA A 49 11.03 -11.08 -11.45
CA ALA A 49 9.94 -10.58 -10.62
C ALA A 49 10.46 -9.83 -9.37
N LEU A 50 11.53 -10.34 -8.74
CA LEU A 50 12.17 -9.67 -7.61
C LEU A 50 12.86 -8.38 -8.05
N ALA A 51 13.58 -8.39 -9.17
CA ALA A 51 14.22 -7.19 -9.71
C ALA A 51 13.19 -6.11 -10.09
N ILE A 52 12.08 -6.49 -10.74
CA ILE A 52 10.99 -5.56 -11.04
C ILE A 52 10.37 -5.01 -9.76
N GLN A 53 10.17 -5.87 -8.76
CA GLN A 53 9.64 -5.44 -7.47
C GLN A 53 10.58 -4.43 -6.79
N GLU A 54 11.88 -4.70 -6.77
CA GLU A 54 12.91 -3.79 -6.23
C GLU A 54 12.97 -2.46 -7.00
N MET A 55 12.87 -2.51 -8.33
CA MET A 55 12.81 -1.31 -9.18
C MET A 55 11.53 -0.49 -8.97
N THR A 56 10.44 -1.13 -8.55
CA THR A 56 9.16 -0.45 -8.23
C THR A 56 9.06 0.00 -6.77
N ASP A 57 9.99 -0.41 -5.91
CA ASP A 57 10.06 -0.10 -4.48
C ASP A 57 10.93 1.16 -4.20
N GLU A 58 10.87 2.17 -5.06
CA GLU A 58 11.55 3.44 -4.81
C GLU A 58 10.97 4.14 -3.57
N ARG A 59 11.84 4.37 -2.57
CA ARG A 59 11.52 5.11 -1.35
C ARG A 59 12.01 6.54 -1.49
N VAL A 60 11.10 7.44 -1.84
CA VAL A 60 11.40 8.88 -1.92
C VAL A 60 11.10 9.54 -0.58
N ALA A 61 12.10 10.23 -0.03
CA ALA A 61 11.94 11.06 1.18
C ALA A 61 11.93 12.54 0.79
N LEU A 62 10.90 13.27 1.20
CA LEU A 62 10.79 14.71 0.99
C LEU A 62 11.23 15.45 2.25
N VAL A 63 12.42 16.07 2.20
CA VAL A 63 13.06 16.73 3.35
C VAL A 63 13.17 18.23 3.13
N GLY A 64 12.90 19.01 4.17
CA GLY A 64 13.02 20.47 4.16
C GLY A 64 12.46 21.09 5.43
N THR A 65 12.73 22.38 5.64
CA THR A 65 12.28 23.14 6.82
C THR A 65 10.76 23.19 6.95
N SER A 66 10.24 23.49 8.14
CA SER A 66 8.79 23.72 8.30
C SER A 66 8.33 24.84 7.36
N GLY A 67 7.18 24.66 6.70
CA GLY A 67 6.64 25.63 5.75
C GLY A 67 7.19 25.55 4.32
N CYS A 68 8.17 24.69 4.00
CA CYS A 68 8.72 24.59 2.64
C CYS A 68 7.83 23.87 1.61
N GLY A 69 6.55 23.61 1.93
CA GLY A 69 5.58 23.02 0.99
C GLY A 69 5.48 21.49 0.95
N LYS A 70 6.08 20.76 1.90
CA LYS A 70 6.03 19.28 1.94
C LYS A 70 4.60 18.73 1.94
N SER A 71 3.78 19.24 2.85
CA SER A 71 2.38 18.86 2.97
C SER A 71 1.57 19.30 1.74
N THR A 72 1.93 20.44 1.14
CA THR A 72 1.32 20.94 -0.09
C THR A 72 1.53 19.98 -1.26
N ILE A 73 2.74 19.43 -1.41
CA ILE A 73 3.03 18.42 -2.45
C ILE A 73 2.14 17.18 -2.28
N ILE A 74 2.01 16.68 -1.05
CA ILE A 74 1.14 15.53 -0.75
C ILE A 74 -0.32 15.87 -1.11
N GLN A 75 -0.80 17.05 -0.72
CA GLN A 75 -2.17 17.50 -1.01
C GLN A 75 -2.46 17.67 -2.51
N LEU A 76 -1.45 18.08 -3.30
CA LEU A 76 -1.56 18.16 -4.77
C LEU A 76 -1.64 16.76 -5.40
N LEU A 77 -0.85 15.79 -4.92
CA LEU A 77 -0.91 14.39 -5.37
C LEU A 77 -2.28 13.75 -5.08
N GLU A 78 -2.87 14.06 -3.92
CA GLU A 78 -4.22 13.61 -3.54
C GLU A 78 -5.37 14.37 -4.22
N ARG A 79 -5.03 15.35 -5.07
CA ARG A 79 -5.96 16.28 -5.70
C ARG A 79 -6.92 16.93 -4.70
N PHE A 80 -6.40 17.37 -3.56
CA PHE A 80 -7.10 18.34 -2.71
C PHE A 80 -7.02 19.75 -3.28
N TYR A 81 -5.98 20.02 -4.06
CA TYR A 81 -5.81 21.23 -4.88
C TYR A 81 -5.33 20.82 -6.28
N ASP A 82 -5.61 21.65 -7.27
CA ASP A 82 -5.04 21.51 -8.61
C ASP A 82 -3.86 22.48 -8.80
N VAL A 83 -2.90 22.10 -9.64
CA VAL A 83 -1.76 22.96 -9.99
C VAL A 83 -2.20 24.11 -10.90
N THR A 84 -1.64 25.30 -10.67
CA THR A 84 -1.96 26.51 -11.46
C THR A 84 -1.35 26.48 -12.86
N SER A 85 -0.20 25.84 -13.04
CA SER A 85 0.49 25.72 -14.33
C SER A 85 1.16 24.35 -14.46
N ARG A 86 1.28 23.88 -15.72
CA ARG A 86 1.68 22.50 -16.06
C ARG A 86 0.69 21.47 -15.49
N GLY A 87 1.14 20.22 -15.35
CA GLY A 87 0.36 19.09 -14.87
C GLY A 87 1.23 18.17 -14.02
N ILE A 88 0.58 17.43 -13.12
CA ILE A 88 1.20 16.30 -12.42
C ILE A 88 0.81 15.06 -13.22
N LEU A 89 1.78 14.25 -13.61
CA LEU A 89 1.57 13.07 -14.44
C LEU A 89 1.69 11.80 -13.60
N ILE A 90 0.77 10.85 -13.82
CA ILE A 90 0.90 9.45 -13.41
C ILE A 90 0.80 8.62 -14.68
N ASP A 91 1.83 7.81 -14.97
CA ASP A 91 1.93 7.02 -16.21
C ASP A 91 1.69 7.88 -17.47
N ASP A 92 2.32 9.06 -17.53
CA ASP A 92 2.18 10.07 -18.59
C ASP A 92 0.78 10.69 -18.76
N ILE A 93 -0.16 10.36 -17.88
CA ILE A 93 -1.50 10.92 -17.87
C ILE A 93 -1.60 11.99 -16.78
N ASP A 94 -2.08 13.18 -17.14
CA ASP A 94 -2.34 14.22 -16.15
C ASP A 94 -3.40 13.75 -15.14
N ILE A 95 -3.08 13.88 -13.85
CA ILE A 95 -3.97 13.44 -12.77
C ILE A 95 -5.34 14.12 -12.80
N ARG A 96 -5.46 15.28 -13.45
CA ARG A 96 -6.72 15.99 -13.65
C ARG A 96 -7.71 15.23 -14.54
N HIS A 97 -7.20 14.39 -15.45
CA HIS A 97 -8.00 13.53 -16.33
C HIS A 97 -8.36 12.18 -15.72
N LEU A 98 -7.76 11.83 -14.57
CA LEU A 98 -8.05 10.58 -13.87
C LEU A 98 -9.29 10.72 -12.99
N ASN A 99 -10.02 9.62 -12.83
CA ASN A 99 -11.14 9.56 -11.90
C ASN A 99 -10.64 9.79 -10.46
N LEU A 100 -11.28 10.72 -9.75
CA LEU A 100 -10.85 11.15 -8.42
C LEU A 100 -10.95 10.04 -7.36
N HIS A 101 -11.97 9.19 -7.44
CA HIS A 101 -12.11 8.06 -6.52
C HIS A 101 -11.02 7.01 -6.78
N TRP A 102 -10.79 6.70 -8.06
CA TRP A 102 -9.75 5.77 -8.46
C TRP A 102 -8.35 6.23 -8.03
N ILE A 103 -7.97 7.48 -8.30
CA ILE A 103 -6.62 7.96 -7.96
C ILE A 103 -6.40 7.97 -6.44
N ARG A 104 -7.41 8.39 -5.64
CA ARG A 104 -7.32 8.35 -4.18
C ARG A 104 -7.27 6.93 -3.61
N SER A 105 -7.91 5.96 -4.28
CA SER A 105 -7.79 4.55 -3.89
C SER A 105 -6.39 3.96 -4.11
N GLN A 106 -5.55 4.62 -4.92
CA GLN A 106 -4.15 4.20 -5.10
C GLN A 106 -3.23 4.74 -3.99
N PHE A 107 -3.68 5.65 -3.13
CA PHE A 107 -2.86 6.26 -2.08
C PHE A 107 -3.23 5.74 -0.68
N GLY A 108 -2.23 5.25 0.05
CA GLY A 108 -2.28 5.08 1.50
C GLY A 108 -1.64 6.27 2.22
N LEU A 109 -2.45 7.20 2.74
CA LEU A 109 -1.96 8.35 3.50
C LEU A 109 -2.00 8.09 5.01
N ILE A 110 -0.93 8.49 5.70
CA ILE A 110 -0.85 8.55 7.16
C ILE A 110 -0.49 9.99 7.53
N SER A 111 -1.41 10.68 8.20
CA SER A 111 -1.17 12.04 8.67
C SER A 111 -0.22 12.07 9.89
N GLN A 112 0.46 13.20 10.09
CA GLN A 112 1.34 13.41 11.24
C GLN A 112 0.62 13.17 12.57
N GLU A 113 -0.61 13.69 12.68
CA GLU A 113 -1.58 13.36 13.73
C GLU A 113 -2.71 12.53 13.12
N PRO A 114 -2.71 11.20 13.31
CA PRO A 114 -3.76 10.34 12.79
C PRO A 114 -5.10 10.57 13.48
N ILE A 115 -6.15 10.68 12.68
CA ILE A 115 -7.52 10.78 13.18
C ILE A 115 -8.11 9.37 13.30
N LEU A 116 -8.55 9.04 14.51
CA LEU A 116 -9.37 7.88 14.81
C LEU A 116 -10.79 8.32 15.11
N PHE A 117 -11.76 7.53 14.67
CA PHE A 117 -13.18 7.75 14.92
C PHE A 117 -13.58 7.13 16.26
N ASP A 118 -14.68 7.60 16.85
CA ASP A 118 -15.24 7.06 18.08
C ASP A 118 -15.91 5.70 17.82
N LEU A 119 -15.06 4.72 17.53
CA LEU A 119 -15.33 3.34 17.12
C LEU A 119 -14.35 2.42 17.87
N THR A 120 -14.49 1.10 17.71
CA THR A 120 -13.50 0.15 18.23
C THR A 120 -12.17 0.25 17.47
N ILE A 121 -11.12 -0.39 18.00
CA ILE A 121 -9.83 -0.47 17.30
C ILE A 121 -9.98 -1.22 15.97
N ALA A 122 -10.70 -2.36 15.96
CA ALA A 122 -10.95 -3.12 14.73
C ALA A 122 -11.70 -2.29 13.68
N GLU A 123 -12.78 -1.62 14.07
CA GLU A 123 -13.56 -0.75 13.18
C GLU A 123 -12.72 0.41 12.64
N ASN A 124 -11.85 0.99 13.47
CA ASN A 124 -10.93 2.02 13.02
C ASN A 124 -9.91 1.50 11.99
N ILE A 125 -9.42 0.27 12.12
CA ILE A 125 -8.48 -0.33 11.18
C ILE A 125 -9.17 -0.69 9.87
N ALA A 126 -10.36 -1.30 9.94
CA ALA A 126 -11.18 -1.68 8.79
C ALA A 126 -11.96 -0.51 8.15
N TYR A 127 -11.82 0.71 8.69
CA TYR A 127 -12.61 1.85 8.27
C TYR A 127 -12.57 2.09 6.75
N GLY A 128 -13.74 2.16 6.11
CA GLY A 128 -13.90 2.32 4.67
C GLY A 128 -13.76 1.03 3.86
N LEU A 129 -13.71 -0.14 4.51
CA LEU A 129 -13.79 -1.46 3.90
C LEU A 129 -15.00 -2.20 4.46
N GLU A 130 -15.60 -3.07 3.65
CA GLU A 130 -16.73 -3.91 4.04
C GLU A 130 -16.30 -5.36 4.22
N ASN A 131 -16.92 -6.06 5.18
CA ASN A 131 -16.75 -7.51 5.40
C ASN A 131 -15.28 -7.97 5.57
N VAL A 132 -14.46 -7.18 6.26
CA VAL A 132 -13.05 -7.54 6.51
C VAL A 132 -12.95 -8.65 7.57
N PRO A 133 -12.34 -9.81 7.27
CA PRO A 133 -12.07 -10.84 8.26
C PRO A 133 -11.14 -10.34 9.37
N MET A 134 -11.42 -10.74 10.62
CA MET A 134 -10.57 -10.37 11.76
C MET A 134 -9.12 -10.83 11.59
N GLU A 135 -8.88 -11.95 10.89
CA GLU A 135 -7.53 -12.44 10.60
C GLU A 135 -6.70 -11.41 9.82
N ASP A 136 -7.29 -10.74 8.84
CA ASP A 136 -6.61 -9.71 8.05
C ASP A 136 -6.28 -8.47 8.90
N ILE A 137 -7.20 -8.08 9.79
CA ILE A 137 -6.97 -7.01 10.78
C ILE A 137 -5.80 -7.38 11.69
N ILE A 138 -5.78 -8.60 12.22
CA ILE A 138 -4.69 -9.09 13.08
C ILE A 138 -3.37 -9.07 12.30
N ASN A 139 -3.34 -9.58 11.07
CA ASN A 139 -2.15 -9.59 10.23
C ASN A 139 -1.63 -8.17 9.95
N ALA A 140 -2.52 -7.21 9.67
CA ALA A 140 -2.16 -5.80 9.49
C ALA A 140 -1.57 -5.18 10.78
N THR A 141 -2.15 -5.46 11.94
CA THR A 141 -1.64 -4.94 13.23
C THR A 141 -0.32 -5.57 13.67
N ARG A 142 -0.04 -6.83 13.30
CA ARG A 142 1.28 -7.44 13.47
C ARG A 142 2.33 -6.72 12.64
N LYS A 143 2.04 -6.49 11.35
CA LYS A 143 2.93 -5.72 10.46
C LYS A 143 3.14 -4.27 10.94
N ALA A 144 2.13 -3.66 11.57
CA ALA A 144 2.22 -2.32 12.15
C ALA A 144 2.84 -2.30 13.57
N ASN A 145 3.21 -3.45 14.12
CA ASN A 145 3.80 -3.59 15.46
C ASN A 145 2.91 -3.01 16.60
N ILE A 146 1.61 -3.30 16.57
CA ILE A 146 0.65 -2.86 17.61
C ILE A 146 -0.21 -4.00 18.18
N HIS A 147 -0.16 -5.19 17.58
CA HIS A 147 -0.95 -6.35 18.00
C HIS A 147 -0.81 -6.70 19.49
N GLN A 148 0.43 -6.82 20.00
CA GLN A 148 0.68 -7.18 21.40
C GLN A 148 0.12 -6.16 22.39
N PHE A 149 0.15 -4.87 22.05
CA PHE A 149 -0.48 -3.83 22.86
C PHE A 149 -1.99 -4.01 22.89
N ILE A 150 -2.61 -4.27 21.72
CA ILE A 150 -4.06 -4.47 21.63
C ILE A 150 -4.48 -5.68 22.47
N GLU A 151 -3.74 -6.80 22.42
CA GLU A 151 -4.05 -8.01 23.20
C GLU A 151 -3.99 -7.79 24.73
N GLN A 152 -3.24 -6.80 25.19
CA GLN A 152 -3.16 -6.45 26.62
C GLN A 152 -4.35 -5.59 27.09
N LEU A 153 -5.14 -5.03 26.17
CA LEU A 153 -6.33 -4.25 26.52
C LEU A 153 -7.45 -5.18 27.00
N PRO A 154 -8.24 -4.78 28.01
CA PRO A 154 -9.33 -5.61 28.54
C PRO A 154 -10.34 -6.09 27.50
N GLN A 155 -10.56 -5.31 26.45
CA GLN A 155 -11.49 -5.62 25.35
C GLN A 155 -10.77 -5.93 24.03
N GLY A 156 -9.44 -6.01 24.02
CA GLY A 156 -8.68 -6.28 22.81
C GLY A 156 -9.01 -5.33 21.67
N TYR A 157 -9.32 -5.91 20.50
CA TYR A 157 -9.73 -5.20 19.29
C TYR A 157 -11.08 -4.46 19.42
N GLU A 158 -11.94 -4.88 20.35
CA GLU A 158 -13.23 -4.25 20.62
C GLU A 158 -13.11 -3.03 21.54
N THR A 159 -11.90 -2.70 22.00
CA THR A 159 -11.66 -1.51 22.81
C THR A 159 -12.07 -0.26 22.04
N LYS A 160 -12.97 0.55 22.63
CA LYS A 160 -13.33 1.87 22.07
C LYS A 160 -12.20 2.86 22.28
N VAL A 161 -11.79 3.54 21.20
CA VAL A 161 -10.67 4.49 21.25
C VAL A 161 -11.06 5.86 21.83
N GLY A 162 -12.37 6.14 21.92
CA GLY A 162 -12.92 7.42 22.38
C GLY A 162 -12.82 8.53 21.32
N MET A 163 -13.33 9.71 21.65
CA MET A 163 -13.30 10.87 20.74
C MET A 163 -11.88 11.18 20.29
N LYS A 164 -11.63 11.13 18.97
CA LYS A 164 -10.31 11.34 18.35
C LYS A 164 -9.20 10.42 18.92
N GLY A 165 -9.57 9.25 19.44
CA GLY A 165 -8.62 8.31 20.04
C GLY A 165 -8.02 8.81 21.35
N SER A 166 -8.73 9.60 22.15
CA SER A 166 -8.21 10.26 23.36
C SER A 166 -7.52 9.32 24.36
N PHE A 167 -7.85 8.03 24.34
CA PHE A 167 -7.29 7.03 25.25
C PHE A 167 -5.99 6.38 24.77
N LEU A 168 -5.46 6.81 23.61
CA LEU A 168 -4.26 6.25 23.01
C LEU A 168 -3.13 7.28 22.94
N SER A 169 -1.90 6.81 23.13
CA SER A 169 -0.71 7.62 22.90
C SER A 169 -0.57 8.01 21.42
N GLY A 170 0.20 9.05 21.12
CA GLY A 170 0.44 9.47 19.72
C GLY A 170 1.06 8.34 18.88
N GLY A 171 1.97 7.56 19.47
CA GLY A 171 2.59 6.41 18.80
C GLY A 171 1.60 5.26 18.53
N GLU A 172 0.70 4.97 19.46
CA GLU A 172 -0.38 3.98 19.25
C GLU A 172 -1.32 4.41 18.12
N LYS A 173 -1.75 5.68 18.10
CA LYS A 173 -2.57 6.22 17.01
C LYS A 173 -1.89 6.08 15.66
N GLN A 174 -0.58 6.36 15.60
CA GLN A 174 0.21 6.19 14.39
C GLN A 174 0.24 4.73 13.94
N ARG A 175 0.48 3.77 14.83
CA ARG A 175 0.49 2.35 14.45
C ARG A 175 -0.88 1.82 14.03
N ILE A 176 -1.96 2.28 14.66
CA ILE A 176 -3.33 1.95 14.21
C ILE A 176 -3.57 2.51 12.80
N ALA A 177 -3.14 3.74 12.52
CA ALA A 177 -3.25 4.31 11.18
C ALA A 177 -2.36 3.59 10.15
N ILE A 178 -1.17 3.14 10.54
CA ILE A 178 -0.33 2.27 9.72
C ILE A 178 -1.06 0.96 9.41
N ALA A 179 -1.65 0.30 10.42
CA ALA A 179 -2.43 -0.92 10.22
C ALA A 179 -3.61 -0.70 9.26
N ARG A 180 -4.34 0.42 9.40
CA ARG A 180 -5.43 0.81 8.48
C ARG A 180 -4.95 0.90 7.04
N VAL A 181 -3.78 1.50 6.79
CA VAL A 181 -3.24 1.62 5.44
C VAL A 181 -2.75 0.27 4.91
N LEU A 182 -2.08 -0.53 5.75
CA LEU A 182 -1.58 -1.86 5.36
C LEU A 182 -2.70 -2.84 5.04
N LEU A 183 -3.87 -2.70 5.66
CA LEU A 183 -5.04 -3.53 5.36
C LEU A 183 -5.62 -3.26 3.97
N ARG A 184 -5.39 -2.06 3.41
CA ARG A 184 -5.85 -1.66 2.07
C ARG A 184 -4.86 -2.04 0.96
N ALA A 185 -3.70 -2.59 1.34
CA ALA A 185 -2.57 -2.85 0.44
C ALA A 185 -2.63 -4.23 -0.23
#